data_AF-W1YJG3-F1
#
_entry.id   AF-W1YJG3-F1
#
_cell.length_a   1.000
_cell.length_b   1.000
_cell.length_c   1.000
_cell.angle_alpha   90.00
_cell.angle_beta   90.00
_cell.angle_gamma   90.00
#
_symmetry.space_group_name_H-M   'P 1'
#
loop_
_entity.id
_entity.type
_entity.pdbx_description
1 polymer ?
#
loop_
_entity_poly.entity_id
_entity_poly.type
_entity_poly.pdbx_seq_one_letter_code
_entity_poly.pdbx_strand_id
1 'polypeptide(L)'
;VFNLTAGLRNNRAELGWTIRLTNNGQFDGQVQVTDPQGRRNLGGNVNIRNFNLAMINPIFTRGEKAAGMVSANLRLGGDVQSPQLFGQLQVTGVDIDGNFMPFDMQPSQLAV
;
A
#
# COMPACT_ATOMS: atom_id res chain seq x y z
N VAL A 1 -14.80 -7.38 -8.36
CA VAL A 1 -14.31 -8.76 -8.65
C VAL A 1 -12.99 -8.96 -7.93
N PHE A 2 -12.81 -10.11 -7.30
CA PHE A 2 -11.57 -10.50 -6.64
C PHE A 2 -11.04 -11.79 -7.28
N ASN A 3 -9.75 -11.83 -7.57
CA ASN A 3 -9.04 -13.02 -8.01
C ASN A 3 -7.73 -13.12 -7.25
N LEU A 4 -7.43 -14.32 -6.76
CA LEU A 4 -6.18 -14.67 -6.09
C LEU A 4 -5.69 -15.99 -6.67
N THR A 5 -4.43 -15.99 -7.08
CA THR A 5 -3.73 -17.18 -7.52
C THR A 5 -2.47 -17.35 -6.68
N ALA A 6 -2.22 -18.58 -6.27
CA ALA A 6 -1.05 -18.94 -5.49
C ALA A 6 -0.51 -20.27 -6.02
N GLY A 7 0.80 -20.41 -6.11
CA GLY A 7 1.42 -21.64 -6.58
C GLY A 7 2.85 -21.79 -6.10
N LEU A 8 3.26 -23.05 -5.93
CA LEU A 8 4.64 -23.41 -5.68
C LEU A 8 5.07 -24.38 -6.79
N ARG A 9 6.04 -23.96 -7.62
CA ARG A 9 6.55 -24.75 -8.74
C ARG A 9 8.00 -24.43 -9.01
N ASN A 10 8.81 -25.42 -9.35
CA ASN A 10 10.21 -25.25 -9.74
C ASN A 10 11.03 -24.42 -8.71
N ASN A 11 10.86 -24.70 -7.42
CA ASN A 11 11.47 -23.97 -6.31
C ASN A 11 11.18 -22.45 -6.32
N ARG A 12 9.99 -22.07 -6.80
CA ARG A 12 9.49 -20.70 -6.80
C ARG A 12 8.07 -20.68 -6.26
N ALA A 13 7.84 -19.82 -5.26
CA ALA A 13 6.50 -19.48 -4.80
C ALA A 13 6.02 -18.26 -5.59
N GLU A 14 4.80 -18.29 -6.09
CA GLU A 14 4.19 -17.21 -6.86
C GLU A 14 2.83 -16.86 -6.24
N LEU A 15 2.55 -15.56 -6.12
CA LEU A 15 1.30 -15.00 -5.65
C LEU A 15 0.85 -13.92 -6.63
N GLY A 16 -0.33 -14.09 -7.21
CA GLY A 16 -0.95 -13.10 -8.10
C GLY A 16 -2.31 -12.69 -7.56
N TRP A 17 -2.60 -11.40 -7.54
CA TRP A 17 -3.90 -10.89 -7.12
C TRP A 17 -4.45 -9.87 -8.10
N THR A 18 -5.77 -9.78 -8.15
CA THR A 18 -6.49 -8.72 -8.86
C THR A 18 -7.76 -8.37 -8.10
N ILE A 19 -7.86 -7.11 -7.72
CA ILE A 19 -9.02 -6.50 -7.10
C ILE A 19 -9.53 -5.43 -8.05
N ARG A 20 -10.74 -5.62 -8.56
CA ARG A 20 -11.46 -4.61 -9.36
C ARG A 20 -12.65 -4.09 -8.57
N LEU A 21 -12.70 -2.78 -8.44
CA LEU A 21 -13.73 -2.02 -7.74
C LEU A 21 -14.79 -1.52 -8.74
N THR A 22 -15.98 -1.23 -8.24
CA THR A 22 -17.12 -0.76 -9.05
C THR A 22 -16.89 0.62 -9.67
N ASN A 23 -16.00 1.44 -9.11
CA ASN A 23 -15.69 2.79 -9.60
C ASN A 23 -14.43 2.85 -10.48
N ASN A 24 -14.19 1.83 -11.31
CA ASN A 24 -13.01 1.71 -12.19
C ASN A 24 -11.65 1.64 -11.47
N GLY A 25 -11.65 1.50 -10.14
CA GLY A 25 -10.43 1.27 -9.37
C GLY A 25 -9.91 -0.15 -9.56
N GLN A 26 -8.61 -0.30 -9.77
CA GLN A 26 -7.96 -1.61 -9.88
C GLN A 26 -6.69 -1.65 -9.05
N PHE A 27 -6.54 -2.72 -8.28
CA PHE A 27 -5.30 -3.08 -7.59
C PHE A 27 -4.91 -4.49 -8.00
N ASP A 28 -3.78 -4.61 -8.70
CA ASP A 28 -3.27 -5.88 -9.20
C ASP A 28 -1.79 -6.01 -8.92
N GLY A 29 -1.32 -7.25 -8.87
CA GLY A 29 0.09 -7.51 -8.68
C GLY A 29 0.42 -8.97 -8.86
N GLN A 30 1.70 -9.21 -9.11
CA GLN A 30 2.30 -10.53 -9.11
C GLN A 30 3.63 -10.44 -8.38
N VAL A 31 3.79 -11.33 -7.41
CA VAL A 31 5.00 -11.47 -6.62
C VAL A 31 5.47 -12.90 -6.71
N GLN A 32 6.79 -13.06 -6.74
CA GLN A 32 7.44 -14.35 -6.69
C GLN A 32 8.56 -14.33 -5.66
N VAL A 33 8.75 -15.47 -5.00
CA VAL A 33 9.90 -15.77 -4.18
C VAL A 33 10.62 -16.94 -4.82
N THR A 34 11.83 -16.72 -5.30
CA THR A 34 12.70 -17.82 -5.76
C THR A 34 13.51 -18.36 -4.61
N ASP A 35 13.70 -19.68 -4.59
CA ASP A 35 14.39 -20.37 -3.52
C ASP A 35 13.80 -20.05 -2.13
N PRO A 36 12.52 -20.37 -1.90
CA PRO A 36 11.82 -20.03 -0.66
C PRO A 36 12.41 -20.71 0.58
N GLN A 37 13.16 -21.80 0.40
CA GLN A 37 13.84 -22.52 1.47
C GLN A 37 15.26 -22.00 1.74
N GLY A 38 15.89 -21.29 0.79
CA GLY A 38 17.20 -20.70 0.93
C GLY A 38 17.16 -19.17 0.97
N ARG A 39 17.65 -18.52 -0.08
CA ARG A 39 17.87 -17.05 -0.10
C ARG A 39 16.59 -16.23 -0.12
N ARG A 40 15.46 -16.80 -0.52
CA ARG A 40 14.14 -16.13 -0.58
C ARG A 40 14.19 -14.82 -1.37
N ASN A 41 14.81 -14.84 -2.55
CA ASN A 41 14.87 -13.62 -3.37
C ASN A 41 13.45 -13.25 -3.82
N LEU A 42 13.10 -11.99 -3.61
CA LEU A 42 11.79 -11.43 -3.88
C LEU A 42 11.83 -10.70 -5.22
N GLY A 43 10.81 -10.89 -6.04
CA GLY A 43 10.60 -10.13 -7.25
C GLY A 43 9.13 -9.96 -7.55
N GLY A 44 8.75 -8.88 -8.22
CA GLY A 44 7.36 -8.72 -8.62
C GLY A 44 7.01 -7.33 -9.11
N ASN A 45 5.74 -7.18 -9.45
CA ASN A 45 5.14 -5.93 -9.87
C ASN A 45 3.83 -5.72 -9.12
N VAL A 46 3.56 -4.47 -8.78
CA VAL A 46 2.35 -4.03 -8.11
C VAL A 46 1.83 -2.80 -8.83
N ASN A 47 0.59 -2.85 -9.29
CA ASN A 47 -0.06 -1.75 -10.00
C ASN A 47 -1.32 -1.34 -9.25
N ILE A 48 -1.47 -0.03 -9.08
CA ILE A 48 -2.67 0.61 -8.56
C ILE A 48 -3.15 1.59 -9.62
N ARG A 49 -4.42 1.51 -10.00
CA ARG A 49 -5.05 2.44 -10.93
C ARG A 49 -6.31 2.99 -10.30
N ASN A 50 -6.38 4.31 -10.18
CA ASN A 50 -7.58 5.05 -9.79
C ASN A 50 -8.24 4.49 -8.52
N PHE A 51 -7.43 4.18 -7.51
CA PHE A 51 -7.92 3.61 -6.26
C PHE A 51 -8.36 4.73 -5.31
N ASN A 52 -9.62 4.71 -4.89
CA ASN A 52 -10.15 5.71 -3.96
C ASN A 52 -9.76 5.37 -2.52
N LEU A 53 -9.02 6.26 -1.87
CA LEU A 53 -8.55 6.12 -0.49
C LEU A 53 -9.69 6.04 0.53
N ALA A 54 -10.86 6.62 0.23
CA ALA A 54 -11.99 6.57 1.15
C ALA A 54 -12.49 5.13 1.41
N MET A 55 -12.13 4.16 0.55
CA MET A 55 -12.50 2.76 0.69
C MET A 55 -11.70 2.01 1.76
N ILE A 56 -10.51 2.51 2.13
CA ILE A 56 -9.69 1.91 3.19
C ILE A 56 -9.93 2.56 4.55
N ASN A 57 -10.84 3.53 4.64
CA ASN A 57 -11.28 4.12 5.91
C ASN A 57 -11.68 3.10 6.99
N PRO A 58 -12.29 1.94 6.69
CA PRO A 58 -12.57 0.92 7.71
C PRO A 58 -11.33 0.33 8.40
N ILE A 59 -10.14 0.47 7.78
CA ILE A 59 -8.86 0.01 8.34
C ILE A 59 -8.28 1.07 9.30
N PHE A 60 -8.65 2.35 9.13
CA PHE A 60 -8.22 3.43 10.03
C PHE A 60 -9.06 3.41 11.32
N THR A 61 -8.39 3.37 12.47
CA THR A 61 -9.04 3.43 13.78
C THR A 61 -9.10 4.86 14.30
N ARG A 62 -10.32 5.36 14.54
CA ARG A 62 -10.68 6.62 15.23
C ARG A 62 -10.25 7.92 14.52
N GLY A 63 -11.22 8.56 13.87
CA GLY A 63 -11.13 9.97 13.45
C GLY A 63 -10.33 10.24 12.18
N GLU A 64 -9.40 9.35 11.82
CA GLU A 64 -8.62 9.43 10.59
C GLU A 64 -9.46 9.09 9.36
N LYS A 65 -9.65 10.06 8.47
CA LYS A 65 -10.23 9.84 7.14
C LYS A 65 -9.22 10.25 6.09
N ALA A 66 -9.03 9.40 5.10
CA ALA A 66 -8.27 9.73 3.91
C ALA A 66 -9.20 9.70 2.70
N ALA A 67 -9.30 10.82 2.00
CA ALA A 67 -9.88 10.90 0.68
C ALA A 67 -8.79 11.25 -0.34
N GLY A 68 -9.03 10.84 -1.58
CA GLY A 68 -8.09 11.03 -2.69
C GLY A 68 -7.99 9.80 -3.57
N MET A 69 -7.27 9.97 -4.68
CA MET A 69 -7.05 8.93 -5.68
C MET A 69 -5.58 8.54 -5.69
N VAL A 70 -5.30 7.25 -5.58
CA VAL A 70 -3.95 6.69 -5.69
C VAL A 70 -3.80 5.95 -7.01
N SER A 71 -2.66 6.17 -7.66
CA SER A 71 -2.15 5.37 -8.76
C SER A 71 -0.68 5.05 -8.52
N ALA A 72 -0.27 3.83 -8.83
CA ALA A 72 1.11 3.40 -8.62
C ALA A 72 1.52 2.35 -9.63
N ASN A 73 2.80 2.40 -10.03
CA ASN A 73 3.45 1.33 -10.79
C ASN A 73 4.75 1.03 -10.06
N LEU A 74 4.77 -0.09 -9.35
CA LEU A 74 5.82 -0.46 -8.43
C LEU A 74 6.43 -1.80 -8.83
N ARG A 75 7.73 -1.93 -8.58
CA ARG A 75 8.52 -3.15 -8.76
C ARG A 75 9.12 -3.56 -7.44
N LEU A 76 8.91 -4.82 -7.08
CA LEU A 76 9.49 -5.45 -5.91
C LEU A 76 10.79 -6.15 -6.30
N GLY A 77 11.79 -6.07 -5.43
CA GLY A 77 13.10 -6.68 -5.58
C GLY A 77 13.74 -7.02 -4.23
N GLY A 78 15.00 -7.46 -4.26
CA GLY A 78 15.75 -7.85 -3.07
C GLY A 78 15.40 -9.26 -2.59
N ASP A 79 15.20 -9.42 -1.29
CA ASP A 79 14.79 -10.65 -0.65
C ASP A 79 13.62 -10.43 0.31
N VAL A 80 13.01 -11.50 0.80
CA VAL A 80 11.84 -11.43 1.69
C VAL A 80 12.15 -10.76 3.04
N GLN A 81 13.41 -10.75 3.49
CA GLN A 81 13.82 -10.12 4.75
C GLN A 81 14.07 -8.61 4.57
N SER A 82 14.60 -8.23 3.42
CA SER A 82 14.90 -6.84 3.02
C SER A 82 14.25 -6.51 1.67
N PRO A 83 12.92 -6.44 1.61
CA PRO A 83 12.22 -6.16 0.36
C PRO A 83 12.53 -4.74 -0.11
N GLN A 84 12.84 -4.61 -1.39
CA GLN A 84 13.06 -3.33 -2.03
C GLN A 84 11.88 -2.99 -2.93
N LEU A 85 11.48 -1.71 -2.94
CA LEU A 85 10.37 -1.21 -3.72
C LEU A 85 10.83 -0.04 -4.57
N PHE A 86 10.60 -0.13 -5.87
CA PHE A 86 11.00 0.89 -6.85
C PHE A 86 9.79 1.29 -7.69
N GLY A 87 9.71 2.55 -8.09
CA GLY A 87 8.71 3.01 -9.04
C GLY A 87 8.06 4.32 -8.63
N GLN A 88 6.86 4.54 -9.16
CA GLN A 88 6.15 5.80 -9.01
C GLN A 88 4.85 5.55 -8.24
N LEU A 89 4.62 6.39 -7.25
CA LEU A 89 3.37 6.49 -6.54
C LEU A 89 2.87 7.92 -6.70
N GLN A 90 1.65 8.05 -7.18
CA GLN A 90 0.97 9.32 -7.37
C GLN A 90 -0.28 9.32 -6.51
N VAL A 91 -0.48 10.41 -5.77
CA VAL A 91 -1.71 10.67 -5.04
C VAL A 91 -2.26 12.02 -5.46
N THR A 92 -3.55 12.07 -5.78
CA THR A 92 -4.23 13.30 -6.20
C THR A 92 -5.49 13.53 -5.38
N GLY A 93 -5.85 14.80 -5.19
CA GLY A 93 -7.04 15.19 -4.42
C GLY A 93 -7.01 14.69 -2.97
N VAL A 94 -5.82 14.69 -2.37
CA VAL A 94 -5.62 14.23 -0.99
C VAL A 94 -6.34 15.18 -0.03
N ASP A 95 -7.22 14.61 0.77
CA ASP A 95 -7.84 15.26 1.91
C ASP A 95 -7.73 14.30 3.09
N ILE A 96 -6.94 14.70 4.09
CA ILE A 96 -6.65 13.89 5.26
C ILE A 96 -7.16 14.65 6.47
N ASP A 97 -8.28 14.20 7.01
CA ASP A 97 -8.77 14.65 8.31
C ASP A 97 -8.07 13.79 9.36
N GLY A 98 -6.98 14.31 9.91
CA GLY A 98 -6.29 13.75 11.06
C GLY A 98 -6.29 14.77 12.19
N ASN A 99 -6.72 14.38 13.39
CA ASN A 99 -6.62 15.21 14.59
C ASN A 99 -5.15 15.24 15.08
N PHE A 100 -4.23 15.76 14.26
CA PHE A 100 -2.80 15.80 14.54
C PHE A 100 -2.38 17.19 15.03
N MET A 101 -2.92 17.62 16.16
CA MET A 101 -2.29 18.67 16.98
C MET A 101 -2.18 18.19 18.43
N PRO A 102 -1.09 17.52 18.82
CA PRO A 102 -0.82 17.16 20.20
C PRO A 102 0.09 18.22 20.84
N PHE A 103 -0.28 19.50 20.76
CA PHE A 103 0.37 20.48 21.63
C PHE A 103 -0.62 20.92 22.70
N ASP A 104 -0.33 20.52 23.93
CA ASP A 104 -0.98 21.02 25.12
C ASP A 104 -0.47 22.46 25.34
N MET A 105 -1.31 23.47 25.10
CA MET A 105 -0.95 24.87 25.32
C MET A 105 -1.02 25.18 26.81
N GLN A 106 0.09 25.00 27.53
CA GLN A 106 0.19 25.51 28.89
C GLN A 106 0.17 27.05 28.87
N PRO A 107 -0.57 27.70 29.78
CA PRO A 107 -0.70 29.14 29.80
C PRO A 107 0.67 29.81 30.04
N SER A 108 1.18 30.48 29.01
CA SER A 108 2.37 31.33 29.13
C SER A 108 1.94 32.68 29.70
N GLN A 109 2.30 32.97 30.94
CA GLN A 109 2.20 34.32 31.49
C GLN A 109 3.41 35.12 30.97
N LEU A 110 3.15 36.06 30.07
CA LEU A 110 4.11 37.11 29.74
C LEU A 110 4.06 38.14 30.88
N ALA A 111 5.10 38.17 31.71
CA ALA A 111 5.37 39.32 32.55
C ALA A 111 6.09 40.37 31.69
N VAL A 112 5.51 41.57 31.61
CA VAL A 112 6.10 42.77 30.99
C VAL A 112 7.06 43.42 31.98
#